data_AF-A0A839IY83-F1
#
_entry.id   AF-A0A839IY83-F1
#
_cell.length_a   1.000
_cell.length_b   1.000
_cell.length_c   1.000
_cell.angle_alpha   90.00
_cell.angle_beta   90.00
_cell.angle_gamma   90.00
#
_symmetry.space_group_name_H-M   'P 1'
#
loop_
_entity.id
_entity.type
_entity.pdbx_description
1 polymer ?
#
loop_
_entity_poly.entity_id
_entity_poly.type
_entity_poly.pdbx_seq_one_letter_code
_entity_poly.pdbx_strand_id
1 'polypeptide(L)'
;MEINFLAILVAAISALVVGFVWYNPKVFGTVWMKAADMTEEKMKGANMGKIFGMALVFALLLAMSMLTLTIHQFGAAGMVGGDV
;
A
#
# COMPACT_ATOMS: atom_id res chain seq x y z
N MET A 1 -9.07 22.70 -0.44
CA MET A 1 -7.74 22.04 -0.29
C MET A 1 -7.33 21.51 -1.66
N GLU A 2 -6.09 21.71 -2.09
CA GLU A 2 -5.62 21.15 -3.36
C GLU A 2 -5.05 19.74 -3.14
N ILE A 3 -5.53 18.77 -3.91
CA ILE A 3 -5.05 17.39 -3.82
C ILE A 3 -3.79 17.24 -4.67
N ASN A 4 -2.67 16.89 -4.03
CA ASN A 4 -1.44 16.57 -4.73
C ASN A 4 -1.43 15.11 -5.20
N PHE A 5 -1.86 14.90 -6.44
CA PHE A 5 -1.88 13.58 -7.08
C PHE A 5 -0.50 12.94 -7.22
N LEU A 6 0.57 13.73 -7.36
CA LEU A 6 1.93 13.19 -7.41
C LEU A 6 2.33 12.61 -6.05
N ALA A 7 1.97 13.28 -4.94
CA ALA A 7 2.23 12.77 -3.60
C ALA A 7 1.51 11.43 -3.34
N ILE A 8 0.27 11.29 -3.82
CA ILE A 8 -0.50 10.03 -3.71
C ILE A 8 0.19 8.91 -4.49
N LEU A 9 0.63 9.18 -5.72
CA LEU A 9 1.34 8.20 -6.54
C LEU A 9 2.66 7.77 -5.87
N VAL A 10 3.44 8.72 -5.36
CA VAL A 10 4.69 8.44 -4.64
C VAL A 10 4.42 7.63 -3.37
N ALA A 11 3.37 7.97 -2.62
CA ALA A 11 2.97 7.21 -1.44
C ALA A 11 2.62 5.75 -1.79
N ALA A 12 1.86 5.51 -2.87
CA ALA A 12 1.54 4.17 -3.32
C ALA A 12 2.79 3.38 -3.76
N ILE A 13 3.71 4.02 -4.50
CA ILE A 13 4.99 3.39 -4.90
C ILE A 13 5.85 3.06 -3.68
N SER A 14 5.83 3.88 -2.62
CA SER A 14 6.59 3.62 -1.40
C SER A 14 6.21 2.29 -0.74
N ALA A 15 4.96 1.84 -0.88
CA ALA A 15 4.52 0.55 -0.37
C ALA A 15 5.26 -0.63 -1.03
N LEU A 16 5.66 -0.49 -2.30
CA LEU A 16 6.46 -1.51 -2.99
C LEU A 16 7.89 -1.55 -2.44
N VAL A 17 8.47 -0.41 -2.08
CA VAL A 17 9.79 -0.33 -1.44
C VAL A 17 9.76 -0.98 -0.06
N VAL A 18 8.72 -0.68 0.74
CA VAL A 18 8.51 -1.33 2.03
C VAL A 18 8.32 -2.83 1.85
N GLY A 19 7.53 -3.25 0.86
CA GLY A 19 7.34 -4.66 0.52
C GLY A 19 8.64 -5.36 0.14
N PHE A 20 9.51 -4.71 -0.65
CA PHE A 20 10.81 -5.25 -1.01
C PHE A 20 11.68 -5.54 0.23
N VAL A 21 11.70 -4.63 1.21
CA VAL A 21 12.43 -4.84 2.46
C VAL A 21 11.77 -5.94 3.30
N TRP A 22 10.44 -5.89 3.44
CA TRP A 22 9.67 -6.83 4.27
C TRP A 22 9.79 -8.29 3.77
N TYR A 23 9.61 -8.51 2.47
CA TYR A 23 9.65 -9.85 1.86
C TYR A 23 11.07 -10.36 1.59
N ASN A 24 12.11 -9.59 1.94
CA ASN A 24 13.48 -10.07 1.84
C ASN A 24 13.73 -11.23 2.85
N PRO A 25 14.35 -12.35 2.44
CA PRO A 25 14.67 -13.47 3.33
C PRO A 25 15.48 -13.08 4.58
N LYS A 26 16.28 -12.02 4.50
CA LYS A 26 17.09 -11.51 5.62
C LYS A 26 16.30 -10.67 6.63
N VAL A 27 15.05 -10.33 6.34
CA VAL A 27 14.18 -9.51 7.18
C VAL A 27 13.00 -10.35 7.68
N PHE A 28 11.89 -10.40 6.93
CA PHE A 28 10.72 -11.20 7.31
C PHE A 28 10.26 -12.18 6.22
N GLY A 29 10.90 -12.22 5.05
CA GLY A 29 10.48 -13.03 3.91
C GLY A 29 10.30 -14.52 4.24
N THR A 30 11.30 -15.15 4.88
CA THR A 30 11.25 -16.58 5.21
C THR A 30 10.20 -16.91 6.27
N VAL A 31 10.02 -16.04 7.27
CA VAL A 31 9.01 -16.24 8.33
C VAL A 31 7.62 -16.04 7.76
N TRP A 32 7.41 -14.99 6.96
CA TRP A 32 6.15 -14.74 6.27
C TRP A 32 5.78 -15.90 5.35
N MET A 33 6.72 -16.41 4.56
CA MET A 33 6.48 -17.57 3.69
C MET A 33 5.97 -18.78 4.49
N LYS A 34 6.61 -19.10 5.61
CA LYS A 34 6.17 -20.20 6.48
C LYS A 34 4.79 -19.95 7.08
N ALA A 35 4.53 -18.73 7.56
CA ALA A 35 3.26 -18.37 8.19
C ALA A 35 2.08 -18.34 7.19
N ALA A 36 2.37 -17.97 5.94
CA ALA A 36 1.39 -17.93 4.85
C ALA A 36 1.25 -19.26 4.09
N ASP A 37 1.90 -20.33 4.57
CA ASP A 37 1.98 -21.64 3.89
C ASP A 37 2.44 -21.49 2.41
N MET A 38 3.39 -20.59 2.17
CA MET A 38 3.95 -20.32 0.85
C MET A 38 5.23 -21.14 0.65
N THR A 39 5.31 -21.83 -0.48
CA THR A 39 6.48 -22.62 -0.89
C THR A 39 7.02 -22.11 -2.22
N GLU A 40 8.28 -22.40 -2.54
CA GLU A 40 8.85 -22.07 -3.85
C GLU A 40 8.06 -22.72 -4.99
N GLU A 41 7.52 -23.91 -4.75
CA GLU A 41 6.66 -24.61 -5.71
C GLU A 41 5.34 -23.86 -5.96
N LYS A 42 4.71 -23.33 -4.91
CA LYS A 42 3.51 -22.47 -5.03
C LYS A 42 3.80 -21.15 -5.75
N MET A 43 5.05 -20.70 -5.76
CA MET A 43 5.49 -19.53 -6.51
C MET A 43 5.92 -19.83 -7.96
N LYS A 44 6.12 -21.11 -8.32
CA LYS A 44 6.42 -21.47 -9.72
C LYS A 44 5.24 -21.09 -10.61
N GLY A 45 5.54 -20.36 -11.69
CA GLY A 45 4.52 -19.87 -12.62
C GLY A 45 3.72 -18.67 -12.12
N ALA A 46 4.07 -18.10 -10.97
CA ALA A 46 3.46 -16.86 -10.49
C ALA A 46 3.63 -15.73 -11.52
N ASN A 47 2.55 -15.02 -11.81
CA ASN A 47 2.60 -13.87 -12.72
C ASN A 47 3.02 -12.61 -11.93
N MET A 48 4.31 -12.30 -11.97
CA MET A 48 4.88 -11.15 -11.26
C MET A 48 4.24 -9.82 -11.69
N GLY A 49 3.89 -9.65 -12.98
CA GLY A 49 3.19 -8.46 -13.46
C GLY A 49 1.82 -8.30 -12.82
N LYS A 50 1.05 -9.39 -12.69
CA LYS A 50 -0.24 -9.37 -12.00
C LYS A 50 -0.08 -9.09 -10.51
N ILE A 51 0.90 -9.70 -9.85
CA ILE A 51 1.15 -9.51 -8.40
C ILE A 51 1.50 -8.05 -8.11
N PHE A 52 2.52 -7.51 -8.76
CA PHE A 52 2.96 -6.12 -8.52
C PHE A 52 1.94 -5.10 -9.02
N GLY A 53 1.25 -5.38 -10.14
CA GLY A 53 0.16 -4.54 -10.63
C GLY A 53 -0.98 -4.44 -9.62
N MET A 54 -1.45 -5.57 -9.09
CA MET A 54 -2.49 -5.57 -8.06
C MET A 54 -2.01 -4.93 -6.75
N ALA A 55 -0.77 -5.18 -6.34
CA ALA A 55 -0.19 -4.56 -5.15
C ALA A 55 -0.17 -3.02 -5.27
N LEU A 56 0.21 -2.49 -6.44
CA LEU A 56 0.20 -1.05 -6.69
C LEU A 56 -1.23 -0.47 -6.71
N VAL A 57 -2.20 -1.19 -7.31
CA VAL A 57 -3.61 -0.76 -7.28
C VAL A 57 -4.13 -0.69 -5.84
N PHE A 58 -3.87 -1.72 -5.02
CA PHE A 58 -4.27 -1.69 -3.61
C PHE A 58 -3.53 -0.62 -2.80
N ALA A 59 -2.25 -0.37 -3.09
CA ALA A 59 -1.49 0.71 -2.46
C ALA A 59 -2.04 2.10 -2.84
N LEU A 60 -2.49 2.29 -4.09
CA LEU A 60 -3.17 3.52 -4.52
C LEU A 60 -4.49 3.72 -3.78
N LEU A 61 -5.32 2.68 -3.65
CA LEU A 61 -6.56 2.75 -2.89
C LEU A 61 -6.29 3.11 -1.42
N LEU A 62 -5.29 2.48 -0.79
CA LEU A 62 -4.90 2.80 0.57
C LEU A 62 -4.39 4.24 0.69
N ALA A 63 -3.54 4.71 -0.24
CA ALA A 63 -3.02 6.07 -0.25
C ALA A 63 -4.15 7.11 -0.38
N MET A 64 -5.17 6.83 -1.21
CA MET A 64 -6.37 7.66 -1.31
C MET A 64 -7.16 7.69 0.00
N SER A 65 -7.36 6.54 0.67
CA SER A 65 -8.02 6.47 1.97
C SER A 65 -7.24 7.20 3.07
N MET A 66 -5.91 7.23 2.99
CA MET A 66 -5.07 7.94 3.97
C MET A 66 -5.26 9.46 3.93
N LEU A 67 -5.67 10.05 2.81
CA LEU A 67 -5.93 11.49 2.70
C LEU A 67 -6.95 11.94 3.75
N THR A 68 -8.09 11.25 3.84
CA THR A 68 -9.16 11.62 4.78
C THR A 68 -8.81 11.30 6.24
N LEU A 69 -7.96 10.29 6.45
CA LEU A 69 -7.59 9.82 7.80
C LEU A 69 -6.46 10.61 8.45
N THR A 70 -5.56 11.19 7.66
CA THR A 70 -4.31 11.81 8.16
C THR A 70 -4.26 13.32 7.98
N ILE A 71 -5.02 13.87 7.03
CA ILE A 71 -5.04 15.31 6.80
C ILE A 71 -6.10 15.94 7.70
N HIS A 72 -5.63 16.70 8.68
CA HIS A 72 -6.44 17.32 9.73
C HIS A 72 -7.58 18.20 9.21
N GLN A 73 -7.43 18.83 8.03
CA GLN A 73 -8.51 19.63 7.43
C GLN A 73 -9.79 18.81 7.17
N PHE A 74 -9.68 17.54 6.78
CA PHE A 74 -10.87 16.69 6.61
C PHE A 74 -11.58 16.43 7.94
N GLY A 75 -10.80 16.21 9.01
CA GLY A 75 -11.35 16.07 10.36
C GLY A 75 -12.04 17.37 10.84
N ALA A 76 -11.37 18.51 10.69
CA ALA A 76 -11.90 19.81 11.08
C ALA A 76 -13.21 20.16 10.32
N ALA A 77 -13.26 19.90 9.01
CA ALA A 77 -14.47 20.09 8.20
C ALA A 77 -15.61 19.17 8.65
N GLY A 78 -15.31 17.92 9.00
CA GLY A 78 -16.31 16.97 9.51
C GLY A 78 -16.98 17.41 10.82
N MET A 79 -16.25 18.11 11.70
CA MET A 79 -16.79 18.59 12.98
C MET A 79 -17.83 19.72 12.82
N VAL A 80 -17.81 20.44 11.71
CA VAL A 80 -18.72 21.58 11.43
C VAL A 80 -19.80 21.25 10.41
N GLY A 81 -20.01 19.97 10.10
CA GLY A 81 -21.05 19.51 9.17
C GLY A 81 -20.62 19.41 7.70
N GLY A 82 -19.35 19.67 7.37
CA GLY A 82 -18.78 19.40 6.04
C GLY A 82 -19.05 20.45 4.96
N ASP A 83 -19.89 21.45 5.22
CA ASP A 83 -20.29 22.49 4.26
C ASP A 83 -19.39 23.75 4.26
N VAL A 84 -18.09 23.59 4.55
CA VAL A 84 -17.09 24.68 4.45
C VAL A 84 -16.19 24.57 3.22
#